data_AF-A0A7T5EHG5-F1
#
_entry.id   AF-A0A7T5EHG5-F1
#
_cell.length_a   1.000
_cell.length_b   1.000
_cell.length_c   1.000
_cell.angle_alpha   90.00
_cell.angle_beta   90.00
_cell.angle_gamma   90.00
#
_symmetry.space_group_name_H-M   'P 1'
#
loop_
_entity.id
_entity.type
_entity.pdbx_description
1 polymer ?
#
loop_
_entity_poly.entity_id
_entity_poly.type
_entity_poly.pdbx_seq_one_letter_code
_entity_poly.pdbx_strand_id
1 'polypeptide(L)' 'MGNVDLSLLSWNVFWIGIAFFSVTGVLFCFGFLHLVQKKIKSGVLFMISSVISAYLFLSYLFTHHI' A
#
# COMPACT_ATOMS: atom_id res chain seq x y z
N MET A 1 -19.89 14.99 2.91
CA MET A 1 -18.68 14.39 2.29
C MET A 1 -17.58 15.44 2.37
N GLY A 2 -16.52 15.20 3.13
CA GLY A 2 -15.45 16.18 3.32
C GLY A 2 -14.73 16.42 1.98
N ASN A 3 -14.63 17.68 1.57
CA ASN A 3 -13.81 18.06 0.43
C ASN A 3 -12.35 17.81 0.81
N VAL A 4 -11.76 16.76 0.26
CA VAL A 4 -10.35 16.47 0.46
C VAL A 4 -9.60 17.42 -0.47
N ASP A 5 -9.21 18.59 0.03
CA ASP A 5 -8.46 19.57 -0.74
C ASP A 5 -7.05 19.05 -1.04
N LEU A 6 -6.95 18.29 -2.13
CA LEU A 6 -5.72 17.73 -2.69
C LEU A 6 -4.68 18.82 -3.05
N SER A 7 -5.10 20.10 -3.09
CA SER A 7 -4.22 21.24 -3.29
C SER A 7 -3.32 21.55 -2.08
N LEU A 8 -3.66 21.06 -0.87
CA LEU A 8 -2.83 21.17 0.34
C LEU A 8 -1.88 19.97 0.52
N LEU A 9 -2.08 18.91 -0.26
CA LEU A 9 -1.22 17.74 -0.19
C LEU A 9 0.07 18.06 -0.94
N SER A 10 1.18 18.18 -0.20
CA SER A 10 2.49 18.43 -0.77
C SER A 10 2.76 17.44 -1.90
N TRP A 11 3.18 17.92 -3.07
CA TRP A 11 3.39 17.13 -4.29
C TRP A 11 4.23 15.87 -4.01
N ASN A 12 5.17 15.95 -3.07
CA ASN A 12 5.97 14.82 -2.60
C ASN A 12 5.15 13.69 -1.99
N VAL A 13 4.13 14.00 -1.16
CA VAL A 13 3.27 13.01 -0.51
C VAL A 13 2.39 12.29 -1.53
N PHE A 14 1.95 12.99 -2.58
CA PHE A 14 1.21 12.39 -3.69
C PHE A 14 2.05 11.34 -4.44
N TRP A 15 3.29 11.69 -4.82
CA TRP A 15 4.21 10.74 -5.47
C TRP A 15 4.58 9.56 -4.57
N ILE A 16 4.77 9.81 -3.27
CA ILE A 16 5.02 8.76 -2.29
C ILE A 16 3.82 7.82 -2.18
N GLY A 17 2.59 8.32 -2.20
CA GLY A 17 1.39 7.50 -2.22
C GLY A 17 1.29 6.62 -3.46
N ILE A 18 1.56 7.17 -4.64
CA ILE A 18 1.59 6.40 -5.89
C ILE A 18 2.64 5.29 -5.83
N ALA A 19 3.85 5.59 -5.36
CA ALA A 19 4.92 4.61 -5.23
C ALA A 19 4.54 3.49 -4.25
N PHE A 20 3.98 3.83 -3.10
CA PHE A 20 3.51 2.84 -2.12
C PHE A 20 2.39 1.96 -2.68
N PHE A 21 1.40 2.56 -3.36
CA PHE A 21 0.28 1.84 -3.95
C PHE A 21 0.72 0.91 -5.08
N SER A 22 1.69 1.35 -5.88
CA SER A 22 2.30 0.52 -6.92
C SER A 22 3.04 -0.68 -6.31
N VAL A 23 3.87 -0.45 -5.28
CA VAL A 23 4.64 -1.52 -4.62
C VAL A 23 3.71 -2.53 -3.91
N THR A 24 2.70 -2.05 -3.17
CA THR A 24 1.72 -2.95 -2.54
C THR A 24 0.90 -3.71 -3.57
N GLY A 25 0.45 -3.06 -4.65
CA GLY A 25 -0.25 -3.73 -5.75
C GLY A 25 0.58 -4.86 -6.38
N VAL A 26 1.86 -4.60 -6.67
CA VAL A 26 2.77 -5.61 -7.24
C VAL A 26 2.99 -6.77 -6.26
N LEU A 27 3.24 -6.49 -4.98
CA LEU A 27 3.43 -7.53 -3.95
C LEU A 27 2.17 -8.38 -3.77
N PHE A 28 0.98 -7.75 -3.82
CA PHE A 28 -0.29 -8.44 -3.72
C PHE A 28 -0.54 -9.35 -4.93
N CYS A 29 -0.30 -8.86 -6.16
CA CYS A 29 -0.38 -9.67 -7.38
C CYS A 29 0.62 -10.84 -7.36
N PHE A 30 1.85 -10.61 -6.91
CA PHE A 30 2.85 -11.68 -6.73
C PHE A 30 2.42 -12.72 -5.70
N GLY A 31 1.86 -12.28 -4.57
CA GLY A 31 1.30 -13.16 -3.54
C GLY A 31 0.16 -14.02 -4.08
N PHE A 32 -0.73 -13.44 -4.89
CA PHE A 32 -1.83 -14.15 -5.53
C PHE A 32 -1.35 -15.18 -6.56
N LEU A 33 -0.37 -14.82 -7.41
CA LEU A 33 0.29 -15.74 -8.33
C LEU A 33 0.92 -16.93 -7.59
N HIS A 34 1.58 -16.69 -6.46
CA HIS A 34 2.16 -17.76 -5.65
C HIS A 34 1.10 -18.65 -4.99
N LEU A 35 -0.04 -18.10 -4.58
CA LEU A 35 -1.19 -18.89 -4.08
C LEU A 35 -1.76 -19.80 -5.18
N VAL A 36 -1.92 -19.28 -6.39
CA VAL A 36 -2.38 -20.05 -7.56
C VAL A 36 -1.41 -21.20 -7.88
N GLN A 37 -0.10 -20.99 -7.69
CA GLN A 37 0.92 -22.03 -7.83
C GLN A 37 0.99 -23.04 -6.67
N LYS A 38 -0.01 -23.08 -5.77
CA LYS A 38 -0.05 -23.90 -4.54
C LYS A 38 1.12 -23.64 -3.57
N LYS A 39 1.88 -22.56 -3.73
CA LYS A 39 2.95 -22.13 -2.81
C LYS A 39 2.39 -21.23 -1.71
N ILE A 40 1.45 -21.79 -0.94
CA ILE A 40 0.63 -21.06 0.04
C ILE A 40 1.48 -20.32 1.08
N LYS A 41 2.55 -20.94 1.60
CA LYS A 41 3.43 -20.31 2.60
C LYS A 41 4.13 -19.04 2.06
N SER A 42 4.57 -19.07 0.81
CA SER A 42 5.24 -17.92 0.20
C SER A 42 4.24 -16.83 -0.18
N GLY A 43 3.08 -17.21 -0.73
CA GLY A 43 2.01 -16.26 -1.07
C GLY A 43 1.48 -15.50 0.15
N VAL A 44 1.29 -16.19 1.28
CA VAL A 44 0.84 -15.57 2.54
C VAL A 44 1.87 -14.58 3.09
N LEU A 45 3.17 -14.90 3.03
CA LEU A 45 4.23 -13.96 3.43
C LEU A 45 4.19 -12.66 2.61
N PHE A 46 3.97 -12.77 1.29
CA PHE A 46 3.85 -11.61 0.40
C PHE A 46 2.56 -10.81 0.63
N MET A 47 1.44 -11.47 0.95
CA MET A 47 0.22 -10.76 1.31
C MET A 47 0.34 -10.01 2.64
N ILE A 48 0.96 -10.62 3.65
CA ILE A 48 1.18 -9.99 4.96
C ILE A 48 2.10 -8.77 4.81
N SER A 49 3.18 -8.86 4.03
CA SER A 49 4.08 -7.72 3.80
C SER A 49 3.38 -6.56 3.08
N SER A 50 2.49 -6.87 2.12
CA SER A 50 1.65 -5.86 1.47
C SER A 50 0.71 -5.16 2.46
N VAL A 51 0.06 -5.91 3.36
CA VAL A 51 -0.85 -5.34 4.37
C VAL A 51 -0.10 -4.45 5.36
N ILE A 52 1.08 -4.88 5.82
CA ILE A 52 1.92 -4.08 6.74
C ILE A 52 2.38 -2.79 6.07
N SER A 53 2.79 -2.85 4.80
CA SER A 53 3.21 -1.68 4.02
C SER A 53 2.07 -0.68 3.83
N ALA A 54 0.87 -1.16 3.51
CA ALA A 54 -0.32 -0.31 3.41
C ALA A 54 -0.70 0.32 4.75
N TYR A 55 -0.64 -0.44 5.85
CA TYR A 55 -0.93 0.06 7.19
C TYR A 55 0.06 1.15 7.63
N LEU A 56 1.36 0.94 7.41
CA LEU A 56 2.39 1.94 7.71
C LEU A 56 2.17 3.22 6.91
N PHE A 57 1.84 3.10 5.63
CA PHE A 57 1.53 4.26 4.78
C PHE A 57 0.30 5.01 5.29
N LEU A 58 -0.78 4.29 5.62
CA LEU A 58 -2.00 4.88 6.14
C LEU A 58 -1.76 5.57 7.50
N SER A 59 -0.97 4.94 8.37
CA SER A 59 -0.61 5.50 9.67
C SER A 59 0.25 6.76 9.53
N TYR A 60 1.18 6.79 8.57
CA TYR A 60 1.97 7.98 8.26
C TYR A 60 1.09 9.13 7.77
N LEU A 61 0.14 8.83 6.87
CA LEU A 61 -0.82 9.81 6.35
C LEU A 61 -1.70 10.38 7.47
N PHE A 62 -2.20 9.53 8.37
CA PHE A 62 -3.04 9.97 9.49
C PHE A 62 -2.26 10.74 10.56
N THR A 63 -1.01 10.38 10.85
CA THR A 63 -0.22 11.04 11.89
C THR A 63 0.37 12.38 11.45
N HIS A 64 0.71 12.56 10.18
CA HIS A 64 1.35 13.79 9.69
C HIS A 64 0.39 14.80 9.02
N HIS A 65 -0.85 14.42 8.71
CA HIS A 65 -1.76 15.25 7.90
C HIS A 65 -3.19 15.42 8.48
N ILE A 66 -3.43 15.02 9.74
CA ILE A 66 -4.65 15.35 10.52
C ILE A 66 -4.31 16.24 11.71
#